data_AF-A0A535D3V0-F1
#
_entry.id   AF-A0A535D3V0-F1
#
_cell.length_a   1.000
_cell.length_b   1.000
_cell.length_c   1.000
_cell.angle_alpha   90.00
_cell.angle_beta   90.00
_cell.angle_gamma   90.00
#
_symmetry.space_group_name_H-M   'P 1'
#
loop_
_entity.id
_entity.type
_entity.pdbx_description
1 polymer ?
#
loop_
_entity_poly.entity_id
_entity_poly.type
_entity_poly.pdbx_seq_one_letter_code
_entity_poly.pdbx_strand_id
1 'polypeptide(L)'
;MPVSITLFNQQNTPLLSSATRLPSRAKAEPPPFVMLLRKYLEGARIETIAQPRWERVLELTAGHRISPESNERVRYRLIIEIMGRLSNIILCDERGLILGSLKRVGPEINRYRTIAANVQYVPPPPQQRTLAGQTMPKLEP
;
A
#
# COMPACT_ATOMS: atom_id res chain seq x y z
N MET A 1 28.72 -35.18 -24.74
CA MET A 1 27.94 -36.04 -23.81
C MET A 1 28.94 -36.74 -22.90
N PRO A 2 29.08 -36.28 -21.65
CA PRO A 2 29.01 -37.22 -20.54
C PRO A 2 28.09 -36.70 -19.43
N VAL A 3 27.30 -37.62 -18.89
CA VAL A 3 26.50 -37.48 -17.68
C VAL A 3 27.29 -38.16 -16.58
N SER A 4 27.61 -37.43 -15.50
CA SER A 4 28.00 -38.04 -14.23
C SER A 4 27.30 -37.31 -13.09
N ILE A 5 26.46 -38.07 -12.40
CA ILE A 5 25.63 -37.71 -11.25
C ILE A 5 26.53 -37.71 -10.01
N THR A 6 26.54 -36.62 -9.24
CA THR A 6 27.16 -36.61 -7.90
C THR A 6 26.08 -36.55 -6.83
N LEU A 7 25.95 -37.66 -6.11
CA LEU A 7 25.10 -37.83 -4.93
C LEU A 7 25.65 -37.04 -3.73
N PHE A 8 24.74 -36.46 -2.97
CA PHE A 8 24.93 -35.73 -1.72
C PHE A 8 25.72 -36.52 -0.67
N ASN A 9 26.56 -35.82 0.10
CA ASN A 9 26.91 -36.22 1.46
C ASN A 9 26.65 -35.04 2.42
N GLN A 10 25.66 -35.19 3.30
CA GLN A 10 25.43 -34.30 4.44
C GLN A 10 26.20 -34.85 5.63
N GLN A 11 27.27 -34.19 6.12
CA GLN A 11 27.63 -34.13 7.55
C GLN A 11 28.51 -32.87 7.85
N ASN A 12 27.98 -31.95 8.68
CA ASN A 12 28.62 -30.92 9.55
C ASN A 12 29.64 -29.89 8.97
N THR A 13 29.24 -28.64 8.64
CA THR A 13 29.23 -27.33 9.41
C THR A 13 30.57 -26.54 9.38
N PRO A 14 30.62 -25.17 9.32
CA PRO A 14 29.76 -24.23 10.04
C PRO A 14 29.20 -23.00 9.27
N LEU A 15 28.22 -22.40 9.95
CA LEU A 15 27.47 -21.16 9.71
C LEU A 15 28.31 -19.97 9.22
N LEU A 16 27.88 -19.33 8.12
CA LEU A 16 27.88 -17.86 7.91
C LEU A 16 27.26 -17.53 6.54
N SER A 17 25.94 -17.34 6.49
CA SER A 17 25.32 -16.24 5.75
C SER A 17 23.86 -16.14 6.16
N SER A 18 23.48 -14.95 6.58
CA SER A 18 22.12 -14.55 6.93
C SER A 18 21.23 -14.57 5.69
N ALA A 19 20.86 -15.76 5.23
CA ALA A 19 19.73 -15.91 4.31
C ALA A 19 18.47 -15.93 5.17
N THR A 20 17.83 -14.77 5.32
CA THR A 20 16.43 -14.68 5.74
C THR A 20 15.66 -15.69 4.88
N ARG A 21 15.24 -16.81 5.46
CA ARG A 21 14.37 -17.77 4.79
C ARG A 21 13.10 -17.02 4.44
N LEU A 22 13.03 -16.50 3.22
CA LEU A 22 11.77 -16.16 2.59
C LEU A 22 10.97 -17.46 2.65
N PRO A 23 9.85 -17.53 3.39
CA PRO A 23 9.06 -18.74 3.42
C PRO A 23 8.80 -19.11 1.96
N SER A 24 9.12 -20.35 1.60
CA SER A 24 8.85 -20.89 0.27
C SER A 24 7.35 -20.74 0.05
N ARG A 25 6.95 -19.63 -0.57
CA ARG A 25 5.58 -19.34 -0.93
C ARG A 25 5.19 -20.49 -1.84
N ALA A 26 4.32 -21.36 -1.35
CA ALA A 26 3.50 -22.16 -2.24
C ALA A 26 2.98 -21.21 -3.33
N LYS A 27 3.01 -21.64 -4.59
CA LYS A 27 2.56 -20.88 -5.78
C LYS A 27 1.06 -20.53 -5.68
N ALA A 28 0.66 -19.77 -4.68
CA ALA A 28 -0.66 -19.19 -4.56
C ALA A 28 -0.66 -17.94 -5.43
N GLU A 29 -1.67 -17.84 -6.30
CA GLU A 29 -1.89 -16.63 -7.07
C GLU A 29 -1.96 -15.42 -6.13
N PRO A 30 -1.33 -14.29 -6.48
CA PRO A 30 -1.37 -13.09 -5.67
C PRO A 30 -2.84 -12.62 -5.50
N PRO A 31 -3.23 -12.13 -4.30
CA PRO A 31 -4.57 -11.60 -4.09
C PRO A 31 -4.95 -10.53 -5.13
N PRO A 32 -6.23 -10.38 -5.50
CA PRO A 32 -6.65 -9.43 -6.54
C PRO A 32 -6.16 -8.00 -6.33
N PHE A 33 -6.13 -7.53 -5.08
CA PHE A 33 -5.60 -6.20 -4.75
C PHE A 33 -4.11 -6.07 -5.04
N VAL A 34 -3.30 -7.12 -4.84
CA VAL A 34 -1.86 -7.10 -5.18
C VAL A 34 -1.67 -6.98 -6.68
N MET A 35 -2.47 -7.70 -7.47
CA MET A 35 -2.45 -7.57 -8.94
C MET A 35 -2.88 -6.19 -9.40
N LEU A 36 -3.85 -5.57 -8.72
CA LEU A 36 -4.24 -4.18 -8.96
C LEU A 36 -3.09 -3.22 -8.69
N LEU A 37 -2.40 -3.36 -7.55
CA LEU A 37 -1.22 -2.55 -7.24
C LEU A 37 -0.14 -2.71 -8.31
N ARG A 38 0.13 -3.93 -8.78
CA ARG A 38 1.08 -4.16 -9.88
C ARG A 38 0.66 -3.42 -11.15
N LYS A 39 -0.61 -3.55 -11.56
CA LYS A 39 -1.15 -2.88 -12.76
C LYS A 39 -0.87 -1.37 -12.78
N TYR A 40 -0.97 -0.68 -11.63
CA TYR A 40 -0.85 0.78 -11.59
C TYR A 40 0.49 1.31 -11.06
N LEU A 41 1.15 0.57 -10.17
CA LEU A 41 2.34 1.04 -9.47
C LEU A 41 3.64 0.34 -9.88
N GLU A 42 3.58 -0.79 -10.58
CA GLU A 42 4.80 -1.46 -11.04
C GLU A 42 5.51 -0.60 -12.08
N GLY A 43 6.78 -0.27 -11.82
CA GLY A 43 7.56 0.68 -12.64
C GLY A 43 7.22 2.16 -12.42
N ALA A 44 6.22 2.48 -11.59
CA ALA A 44 5.88 3.87 -11.29
C ALA A 44 6.98 4.53 -10.45
N ARG A 45 7.28 5.79 -10.75
CA ARG A 45 8.23 6.57 -9.93
C ARG A 45 7.48 7.17 -8.75
N ILE A 46 7.97 6.95 -7.53
CA ILE A 46 7.50 7.66 -6.35
C ILE A 46 7.85 9.14 -6.50
N GLU A 47 6.84 10.00 -6.38
CA GLU A 47 6.97 11.45 -6.47
C GLU A 47 6.95 12.09 -5.09
N THR A 48 6.01 11.66 -4.24
CA THR A 48 5.86 12.19 -2.89
C THR A 48 5.50 11.10 -1.89
N ILE A 49 5.96 11.30 -0.66
CA ILE A 49 5.50 10.55 0.51
C ILE A 49 5.14 11.62 1.54
N ALA A 50 3.88 11.67 1.93
CA ALA A 50 3.34 12.68 2.83
C ALA A 50 2.56 12.02 3.96
N GLN A 51 2.73 12.54 5.17
CA GLN A 51 1.88 12.21 6.31
C GLN A 51 1.20 13.51 6.74
N PRO A 52 -0.13 13.66 6.55
CA PRO A 52 -0.84 14.81 7.07
C PRO A 52 -0.63 14.92 8.59
N ARG A 53 -0.38 16.14 9.06
CA ARG A 53 0.05 16.36 10.44
C ARG A 53 -1.02 15.85 11.41
N TRP A 54 -0.60 15.07 12.41
CA TRP A 54 -1.46 14.44 13.42
C TRP A 54 -2.45 13.39 12.91
N GLU A 55 -2.42 13.07 11.63
CA GLU A 55 -3.23 12.00 11.06
C GLU A 55 -2.49 10.67 11.07
N ARG A 56 -3.26 9.59 11.22
CA ARG A 56 -2.75 8.22 11.12
C ARG A 56 -2.86 7.71 9.69
N VAL A 57 -2.51 8.56 8.73
CA VAL A 57 -2.59 8.29 7.30
C VAL A 57 -1.25 8.62 6.66
N LEU A 58 -0.73 7.69 5.85
CA LEU A 58 0.42 7.93 4.99
C LEU A 58 -0.06 7.91 3.54
N GLU A 59 0.26 8.96 2.79
CA GLU A 59 -0.04 9.07 1.36
C GLU A 59 1.25 8.99 0.56
N LEU A 60 1.31 8.02 -0.35
CA LEU A 60 2.38 7.90 -1.33
C LEU A 60 1.79 8.22 -2.71
N THR A 61 2.36 9.22 -3.39
CA THR A 61 2.03 9.52 -4.78
C THR A 61 3.11 8.93 -5.67
N ALA A 62 2.69 8.14 -6.66
CA ALA A 62 3.58 7.62 -7.68
C ALA A 62 2.96 7.79 -9.07
N GLY A 63 3.80 7.93 -10.09
CA GLY A 63 3.32 8.20 -11.44
C GLY A 63 4.20 7.68 -12.56
N HIS A 64 3.55 7.42 -13.68
CA HIS A 64 4.16 7.05 -14.97
C HIS A 64 4.20 8.26 -15.87
N ARG A 65 5.26 8.42 -16.67
CA ARG A 65 5.25 9.43 -17.74
C ARG A 65 4.25 9.04 -18.82
N ILE A 66 3.54 10.02 -19.37
CA ILE A 66 2.60 9.79 -20.48
C ILE A 66 3.35 9.40 -21.76
N SER A 67 4.51 10.00 -21.99
CA SER A 67 5.45 9.65 -23.06
C SER A 67 6.90 9.87 -22.60
N PRO A 68 7.91 9.27 -23.27
CA PRO A 68 9.31 9.43 -22.89
C PRO A 68 9.77 10.90 -22.86
N GLU A 69 9.25 11.69 -23.81
CA GLU A 69 9.54 13.10 -24.05
C GLU A 69 8.76 14.04 -23.10
N SER A 70 7.61 13.60 -22.58
CA SER A 70 6.76 14.42 -21.72
C SER A 70 7.21 14.39 -20.26
N ASN A 71 7.15 15.54 -19.60
CA ASN A 71 7.30 15.63 -18.14
C ASN A 71 5.97 15.42 -17.40
N GLU A 72 4.86 15.30 -18.13
CA GLU A 72 3.54 15.00 -17.58
C GLU A 72 3.44 13.54 -17.15
N ARG A 73 2.75 13.30 -16.03
CA ARG A 73 2.63 12.00 -15.42
C ARG A 73 1.20 11.70 -15.02
N VAL A 74 0.76 10.47 -15.32
CA VAL A 74 -0.45 9.89 -14.73
C VAL A 74 -0.11 9.45 -13.31
N ARG A 75 -0.85 9.99 -12.33
CA ARG A 75 -0.55 9.78 -10.91
C ARG A 75 -1.57 8.87 -10.24
N TYR A 76 -1.06 8.14 -9.27
CA TYR A 76 -1.84 7.30 -8.37
C TYR A 76 -1.44 7.60 -6.94
N ARG A 77 -2.42 7.52 -6.04
CA ARG A 77 -2.19 7.68 -4.60
C ARG A 77 -2.41 6.36 -3.89
N LEU A 78 -1.37 5.88 -3.22
CA LEU A 78 -1.46 4.76 -2.29
C LEU A 78 -1.60 5.31 -0.88
N ILE A 79 -2.78 5.13 -0.31
CA ILE A 79 -3.17 5.65 0.99
C ILE A 79 -3.14 4.52 2.00
N ILE A 80 -2.38 4.69 3.07
CA ILE A 80 -2.17 3.71 4.13
C ILE A 80 -2.76 4.28 5.41
N GLU A 81 -3.88 3.71 5.86
CA GLU A 81 -4.56 4.09 7.09
C GLU A 81 -4.07 3.19 8.23
N ILE A 82 -3.53 3.79 9.30
CA ILE A 82 -2.95 3.08 10.46
C ILE A 82 -3.88 3.24 11.67
N MET A 83 -4.91 2.41 11.73
CA MET A 83 -5.99 2.49 12.73
C MET A 83 -6.23 1.17 13.48
N GLY A 84 -5.20 0.32 13.59
CA GLY A 84 -5.29 -0.99 14.24
C GLY A 84 -6.19 -1.95 13.45
N ARG A 85 -7.30 -2.42 14.05
CA ARG A 85 -8.25 -3.31 13.36
C ARG A 85 -8.85 -2.70 12.10
N LEU A 86 -8.99 -1.36 12.10
CA LEU A 86 -9.55 -0.58 11.00
C LEU A 86 -8.48 -0.15 9.97
N SER A 87 -7.21 -0.54 10.14
CA SER A 87 -6.16 -0.21 9.16
C SER A 87 -6.52 -0.73 7.77
N ASN A 88 -6.19 0.05 6.76
CA ASN A 88 -6.47 -0.26 5.37
C ASN A 88 -5.36 0.27 4.45
N ILE A 89 -5.28 -0.30 3.25
CA ILE A 89 -4.44 0.20 2.16
C ILE A 89 -5.38 0.42 0.98
N ILE A 90 -5.39 1.63 0.43
CA ILE A 90 -6.36 2.07 -0.56
C ILE A 90 -5.57 2.69 -1.72
N LEU A 91 -5.83 2.21 -2.94
CA LEU A 91 -5.27 2.79 -4.15
C LEU A 91 -6.33 3.71 -4.78
N CYS A 92 -5.95 4.94 -5.07
CA CYS A 92 -6.78 5.92 -5.77
C CYS A 92 -6.12 6.41 -7.06
N ASP A 93 -6.92 6.87 -8.00
CA ASP A 93 -6.45 7.65 -9.14
C ASP A 93 -6.12 9.10 -8.74
N GLU A 94 -5.66 9.89 -9.70
CA GLU A 94 -5.33 11.30 -9.52
C GLU A 94 -6.52 12.18 -9.11
N ARG A 95 -7.75 11.75 -9.44
CA ARG A 95 -8.99 12.43 -9.07
C ARG A 95 -9.48 12.05 -7.67
N GLY A 96 -8.84 11.07 -7.04
CA GLY A 96 -9.22 10.54 -5.73
C GLY A 96 -10.34 9.51 -5.78
N LEU A 97 -10.65 8.95 -6.95
CA LEU A 97 -11.52 7.77 -7.05
C LEU A 97 -10.75 6.54 -6.62
N ILE A 98 -11.36 5.74 -5.76
CA ILE A 98 -10.78 4.48 -5.29
C ILE A 98 -10.75 3.50 -6.47
N LEU A 99 -9.55 3.06 -6.84
CA LEU A 99 -9.34 1.98 -7.80
C LEU A 99 -9.51 0.61 -7.11
N GLY A 100 -9.13 0.53 -5.84
CA GLY A 100 -9.34 -0.65 -5.01
C GLY A 100 -8.72 -0.49 -3.62
N SER A 101 -8.95 -1.49 -2.78
CA SER A 101 -8.49 -1.48 -1.38
C SER A 101 -8.20 -2.89 -0.88
N LEU A 102 -7.34 -3.00 0.12
CA LEU A 102 -7.07 -4.26 0.81
C LEU A 102 -8.32 -4.78 1.55
N LYS A 103 -9.07 -3.88 2.19
CA LYS A 103 -10.35 -4.17 2.85
C LYS A 103 -11.44 -3.31 2.23
N ARG A 104 -12.47 -3.94 1.65
CA ARG A 104 -13.70 -3.24 1.24
C ARG A 104 -14.56 -2.97 2.46
N VAL A 105 -15.18 -1.80 2.51
CA VAL A 105 -16.03 -1.38 3.64
C VAL A 105 -17.32 -0.80 3.07
N GLY A 106 -18.42 -1.52 3.25
CA GLY A 106 -19.75 -1.07 2.85
C GLY A 106 -20.40 -0.12 3.87
N PRO A 107 -21.52 0.53 3.50
CA PRO A 107 -22.27 1.42 4.39
C PRO A 107 -22.81 0.74 5.66
N GLU A 108 -23.00 -0.58 5.62
CA GLU A 108 -23.43 -1.39 6.76
C GLU A 108 -22.34 -1.53 7.84
N ILE A 109 -21.07 -1.50 7.44
CA ILE A 109 -19.91 -1.60 8.35
C ILE A 109 -19.48 -0.21 8.82
N ASN A 110 -19.50 0.77 7.93
CA ASN A 110 -19.07 2.12 8.23
C ASN A 110 -20.02 3.16 7.64
N ARG A 111 -20.78 3.81 8.52
CA ARG A 111 -21.75 4.85 8.15
C ARG A 111 -21.09 6.17 7.74
N TYR A 112 -19.83 6.39 8.12
CA TYR A 112 -19.12 7.63 7.80
C TYR A 112 -18.59 7.64 6.36
N ARG A 113 -18.05 6.50 5.88
CA ARG A 113 -17.55 6.37 4.51
C ARG A 113 -17.61 4.95 3.99
N THR A 114 -17.85 4.83 2.70
CA THR A 114 -17.74 3.58 1.94
C THR A 114 -16.37 3.50 1.28
N ILE A 115 -15.69 2.35 1.40
CA ILE A 115 -14.45 2.05 0.69
C ILE A 115 -14.74 0.95 -0.33
N ALA A 116 -14.97 1.37 -1.58
CA ALA A 116 -15.23 0.50 -2.72
C ALA A 116 -14.70 1.15 -4.01
N ALA A 117 -14.50 0.35 -5.05
CA ALA A 117 -14.05 0.86 -6.35
C ALA A 117 -15.03 1.89 -6.92
N ASN A 118 -14.51 2.90 -7.62
CA ASN A 118 -15.24 4.03 -8.22
C ASN A 118 -15.97 4.93 -7.21
N VAL A 119 -15.64 4.85 -5.92
CA VAL A 119 -16.11 5.77 -4.88
C VAL A 119 -15.02 6.80 -4.60
N GLN A 120 -15.41 8.05 -4.34
CA GLN A 120 -14.46 9.09 -3.92
C GLN A 120 -13.86 8.74 -2.56
N TYR A 121 -12.53 8.77 -2.45
CA TYR A 121 -11.87 8.59 -1.17
C TYR A 121 -12.19 9.75 -0.23
N VAL A 122 -12.61 9.41 0.99
CA VAL A 122 -12.80 10.33 2.10
C VAL A 122 -11.85 9.90 3.21
N PRO A 123 -11.02 10.79 3.76
CA PRO A 123 -10.11 10.43 4.85
C PRO A 123 -10.88 9.98 6.10
N PRO A 124 -10.26 9.21 7.01
CA PRO A 124 -10.86 8.92 8.30
C PRO A 124 -11.27 10.22 9.02
N PRO A 125 -12.30 10.16 9.88
CA PRO A 125 -12.69 11.32 10.65
C PRO A 125 -11.48 11.84 11.44
N PRO A 126 -11.25 13.17 11.49
CA PRO A 126 -10.09 13.74 12.16
C PRO A 126 -9.98 13.21 13.58
N GLN A 127 -8.78 12.80 13.98
CA GLN A 127 -8.60 12.36 15.35
C GLN A 127 -8.66 13.57 16.28
N GLN A 128 -9.79 13.76 16.98
CA GLN A 128 -9.84 14.70 18.11
C GLN A 128 -8.82 14.24 19.16
N ARG A 129 -7.64 14.85 19.16
CA ARG A 129 -6.69 14.71 20.25
C ARG A 129 -6.80 15.94 21.12
N THR A 130 -7.46 15.78 22.26
CA THR A 130 -7.22 16.65 23.42
C THR A 130 -5.88 16.23 24.00
N LEU A 131 -4.83 17.01 23.75
CA LEU A 131 -3.56 16.89 24.46
C LEU A 131 -3.61 17.88 25.63
N ALA A 132 -3.50 17.37 26.86
CA ALA A 132 -3.43 18.17 28.08
C ALA A 132 -4.56 19.21 28.27
N GLY A 133 -5.82 18.82 27.99
CA GLY A 133 -6.98 19.69 28.25
C GLY A 133 -7.17 20.86 27.25
N GLN A 134 -6.34 20.97 26.22
CA GLN A 134 -6.52 21.94 25.15
C GLN A 134 -7.19 21.30 23.93
N THR A 135 -8.33 21.85 23.52
CA THR A 135 -9.01 21.50 22.28
C THR A 135 -8.20 22.08 21.12
N MET A 136 -7.57 21.22 20.31
CA MET A 136 -6.85 21.67 19.12
C MET A 136 -7.84 22.21 18.08
N PRO A 137 -7.56 23.35 17.43
CA PRO A 137 -8.47 23.94 16.46
C PRO A 137 -8.70 22.99 15.28
N LYS A 138 -9.94 22.96 14.79
CA LYS A 138 -10.31 22.25 13.56
C LYS A 138 -9.54 22.90 12.41
N LEU A 139 -8.66 22.14 11.75
CA LEU A 139 -7.89 22.64 10.62
C LEU A 139 -8.82 22.79 9.42
N GLU A 140 -8.94 24.00 8.91
CA GLU A 140 -9.52 24.26 7.59
C GLU A 140 -8.55 23.78 6.49
N PRO A 141 -9.07 23.38 5.32
CA PRO A 141 -8.34 22.65 4.27
C PRO A 141 -7.17 23.41 3.64
#